data_AF-A0A842T531-F1
#
_entry.id   AF-A0A842T531-F1
#
_cell.length_a   1.000
_cell.length_b   1.000
_cell.length_c   1.000
_cell.angle_alpha   90.00
_cell.angle_beta   90.00
_cell.angle_gamma   90.00
#
_symmetry.space_group_name_H-M   'P 1'
#
loop_
_entity.id
_entity.type
_entity.pdbx_description
1 polymer ?
#
loop_
_entity_poly.entity_id
_entity_poly.type
_entity_poly.pdbx_seq_one_letter_code
_entity_poly.pdbx_strand_id
1 'polypeptide(L)'
;MYEDLIKIIAILKNLGLSLKNPSEEWNYETRFFLQKITYIAKSLGMDFSYNFGLYLNGPYCSSLANDYYNHPNLVVSLKSDYSLNERELKIQKLLKKEILSNPIIDKHKSEYLEALGTILYLKNEYPDFMDDDIFRKVKELKGYLKDRILIIALNTAKKLNFRDDFLNEKIQEELELWDKAED
;
A
#
# COMPACT_ATOMS: atom_id res chain seq x y z
N MET A 1 -7.77 -5.12 18.76
CA MET A 1 -6.69 -5.07 17.76
C MET A 1 -6.28 -6.45 17.26
N TYR A 2 -6.18 -7.50 18.11
CA TYR A 2 -5.96 -8.88 17.64
C TYR A 2 -6.90 -9.31 16.48
N GLU A 3 -8.19 -8.96 16.56
CA GLU A 3 -9.16 -9.16 15.47
C GLU A 3 -8.79 -8.45 14.16
N ASP A 4 -8.19 -7.25 14.24
CA ASP A 4 -7.71 -6.54 13.06
C ASP A 4 -6.50 -7.25 12.46
N LEU A 5 -5.61 -7.82 13.27
CA LEU A 5 -4.53 -8.67 12.76
C LEU A 5 -5.10 -9.90 12.02
N ILE A 6 -6.09 -10.59 12.59
CA ILE A 6 -6.76 -11.73 11.92
C ILE A 6 -7.35 -11.30 10.57
N LYS A 7 -7.99 -10.13 10.52
CA LYS A 7 -8.54 -9.54 9.30
C LYS A 7 -7.45 -9.21 8.28
N ILE A 8 -6.33 -8.62 8.70
CA ILE A 8 -5.16 -8.37 7.85
C ILE A 8 -4.66 -9.70 7.27
N ILE A 9 -4.50 -10.73 8.09
CA ILE A 9 -4.08 -12.05 7.61
C ILE A 9 -5.06 -12.60 6.57
N ALA A 10 -6.37 -12.43 6.76
CA ALA A 10 -7.37 -12.84 5.76
C ALA A 10 -7.26 -12.08 4.43
N ILE A 11 -6.89 -10.80 4.45
CA ILE A 11 -6.62 -10.02 3.22
C ILE A 11 -5.35 -10.51 2.53
N LEU A 12 -4.31 -10.84 3.29
CA LEU A 12 -3.04 -11.30 2.74
C LEU A 12 -3.12 -12.75 2.24
N LYS A 13 -4.06 -13.53 2.79
CA LYS A 13 -4.42 -14.87 2.31
C LYS A 13 -4.76 -14.79 0.82
N ASN A 14 -4.25 -15.73 0.02
CA ASN A 14 -4.48 -15.82 -1.43
C ASN A 14 -3.86 -14.71 -2.31
N LEU A 15 -3.03 -13.82 -1.73
CA LEU A 15 -2.22 -12.88 -2.51
C LEU A 15 -0.93 -13.51 -3.07
N GLY A 16 -0.68 -14.80 -2.82
CA GLY A 16 0.52 -15.51 -3.30
C GLY A 16 1.80 -15.11 -2.58
N LEU A 17 1.68 -14.64 -1.34
CA LEU A 17 2.79 -14.15 -0.54
C LEU A 17 3.42 -15.27 0.29
N SER A 18 4.73 -15.16 0.53
CA SER A 18 5.45 -15.92 1.55
C SER A 18 6.06 -14.92 2.53
N LEU A 19 5.60 -14.95 3.78
CA LEU A 19 6.07 -14.04 4.83
C LEU A 19 6.93 -14.81 5.83
N LYS A 20 8.02 -14.17 6.27
CA LYS A 20 8.93 -14.72 7.27
C LYS A 20 8.51 -14.29 8.67
N ASN A 21 9.08 -14.91 9.69
CA ASN A 21 8.74 -14.58 11.08
C ASN A 21 9.13 -13.12 11.41
N PRO A 22 8.18 -12.21 11.67
CA PRO A 22 8.49 -10.81 11.91
C PRO A 22 9.28 -10.57 13.21
N SER A 23 9.25 -11.51 14.16
CA SER A 23 9.96 -11.43 15.44
C SER A 23 11.46 -11.70 15.30
N GLU A 24 11.89 -12.30 14.20
CA GLU A 24 13.32 -12.43 13.88
C GLU A 24 13.89 -11.08 13.44
N GLU A 25 15.02 -10.68 14.03
CA GLU A 25 15.63 -9.36 13.83
C GLU A 25 15.87 -9.05 12.34
N TRP A 26 16.39 -10.02 11.59
CA TRP A 26 16.70 -9.91 10.16
C TRP A 26 15.48 -9.82 9.25
N ASN A 27 14.26 -10.10 9.73
CA ASN A 27 13.04 -10.07 8.90
C ASN A 27 12.39 -8.68 8.82
N TYR A 28 13.20 -7.66 8.60
CA TYR A 28 12.74 -6.28 8.39
C TYR A 28 11.75 -6.17 7.23
N GLU A 29 11.98 -6.89 6.13
CA GLU A 29 11.11 -6.85 4.95
C GLU A 29 9.67 -7.25 5.25
N THR A 30 9.44 -8.27 6.09
CA THR A 30 8.09 -8.68 6.46
C THR A 30 7.41 -7.60 7.31
N ARG A 31 8.13 -7.05 8.29
CA ARG A 31 7.61 -5.97 9.14
C ARG A 31 7.25 -4.73 8.33
N PHE A 32 8.15 -4.33 7.43
CA PHE A 32 7.94 -3.22 6.53
C PHE A 32 6.73 -3.47 5.62
N PHE A 33 6.66 -4.63 4.98
CA PHE A 33 5.55 -5.01 4.12
C PHE A 33 4.20 -4.96 4.86
N LEU A 34 4.10 -5.56 6.05
CA LEU A 34 2.89 -5.55 6.88
C LEU A 34 2.43 -4.12 7.19
N GLN A 35 3.35 -3.23 7.55
CA GLN A 35 3.04 -1.83 7.84
C GLN A 35 2.50 -1.11 6.60
N LYS A 36 3.14 -1.26 5.43
CA LYS A 36 2.69 -0.58 4.21
C LYS A 36 1.38 -1.14 3.68
N ILE A 37 1.26 -2.47 3.55
CA ILE A 37 0.07 -3.08 2.96
C ILE A 37 -1.16 -2.87 3.83
N THR A 38 -1.01 -2.90 5.17
CA THR A 38 -2.12 -2.63 6.09
C THR A 38 -2.58 -1.18 5.98
N TYR A 39 -1.65 -0.24 5.93
CA TYR A 39 -1.99 1.17 5.76
C TYR A 39 -2.72 1.41 4.43
N ILE A 40 -2.18 0.87 3.33
CA ILE A 40 -2.80 1.00 2.00
C ILE A 40 -4.22 0.40 2.02
N ALA A 41 -4.41 -0.78 2.60
CA ALA A 41 -5.73 -1.39 2.74
C ALA A 41 -6.68 -0.51 3.58
N LYS A 42 -6.18 0.11 4.66
CA LYS A 42 -6.93 1.08 5.47
C LYS A 42 -7.35 2.30 4.66
N SER A 43 -6.45 2.87 3.84
CA SER A 43 -6.78 4.02 2.99
C SER A 43 -7.80 3.68 1.90
N LEU A 44 -7.89 2.41 1.49
CA LEU A 44 -8.94 1.93 0.59
C LEU A 44 -10.28 1.67 1.31
N GLY A 45 -10.34 1.92 2.62
CA GLY A 45 -11.53 1.82 3.43
C GLY A 45 -11.72 0.48 4.14
N MET A 46 -10.66 -0.31 4.33
CA MET A 46 -10.68 -1.37 5.34
C MET A 46 -10.81 -0.75 6.73
N ASP A 47 -11.73 -1.30 7.53
CA ASP A 47 -11.90 -0.87 8.90
C ASP A 47 -10.93 -1.62 9.82
N PHE A 48 -9.92 -0.90 10.29
CA PHE A 48 -8.98 -1.32 11.31
C PHE A 48 -8.89 -0.23 12.39
N SER A 49 -8.77 -0.64 13.64
CA SER A 49 -8.55 0.27 14.78
C SER A 49 -7.12 0.82 14.88
N TYR A 50 -6.22 0.41 13.99
CA TYR A 50 -4.83 0.89 13.96
C TYR A 50 -4.71 2.36 13.55
N ASN A 51 -4.02 3.13 14.39
CA ASN A 51 -3.69 4.53 14.14
C ASN A 51 -2.29 4.64 13.54
N PHE A 52 -2.21 5.12 12.31
CA PHE A 52 -0.95 5.29 11.59
C PHE A 52 -0.49 6.74 11.68
N GLY A 53 0.80 6.94 11.91
CA GLY A 53 1.49 8.21 11.73
C GLY A 53 2.55 8.11 10.63
N LEU A 54 3.07 9.24 10.17
CA LEU A 54 4.15 9.27 9.18
C LEU A 54 5.53 9.20 9.84
N TYR A 55 6.33 8.19 9.48
CA TYR A 55 7.68 7.95 10.00
C TYR A 55 8.72 7.97 8.88
N LEU A 56 9.99 7.74 9.26
CA LEU A 56 11.15 7.72 8.36
C LEU A 56 10.94 6.92 7.09
N ASN A 57 10.21 5.79 7.16
CA ASN A 57 9.98 4.90 6.03
C ASN A 57 8.51 4.92 5.51
N GLY A 58 7.78 6.00 5.81
CA GLY A 58 6.37 6.19 5.46
C GLY A 58 5.43 5.82 6.62
N PRO A 59 4.13 5.57 6.34
CA PRO A 59 3.14 5.31 7.38
C PRO A 59 3.49 4.11 8.26
N TYR A 60 3.37 4.26 9.56
CA TYR A 60 3.70 3.22 10.54
C TYR A 60 2.76 3.29 11.75
N CYS A 61 2.48 2.12 12.32
CA CYS A 61 1.63 1.94 13.48
C CYS A 61 2.33 1.02 14.49
N SER A 62 2.66 1.55 15.67
CA SER A 62 3.33 0.81 16.74
C SER A 62 2.47 -0.31 17.32
N SER A 63 1.15 -0.12 17.42
CA SER A 63 0.24 -1.16 17.88
C SER A 63 0.12 -2.33 16.91
N LEU A 64 0.13 -2.06 15.59
CA LEU A 64 0.23 -3.14 14.59
C LEU A 64 1.54 -3.91 14.75
N ALA A 65 2.64 -3.20 15.04
CA ALA A 65 3.92 -3.85 15.28
C ALA A 65 3.86 -4.78 16.49
N ASN A 66 3.34 -4.29 17.62
CA ASN A 66 3.14 -5.11 18.80
C ASN A 66 2.34 -6.38 18.50
N ASP A 67 1.25 -6.27 17.72
CA ASP A 67 0.41 -7.42 17.39
C ASP A 67 1.16 -8.46 16.54
N TYR A 68 1.85 -8.06 15.47
CA TYR A 68 2.59 -9.04 14.66
C TYR A 68 3.82 -9.62 15.37
N TYR A 69 4.42 -8.90 16.34
CA TYR A 69 5.53 -9.40 17.17
C TYR A 69 5.06 -10.44 18.18
N ASN A 70 3.86 -10.26 18.75
CA ASN A 70 3.26 -11.19 19.71
C ASN A 70 2.59 -12.40 19.04
N HIS A 71 2.27 -12.31 17.75
CA HIS A 71 1.60 -13.38 16.99
C HIS A 71 2.31 -13.76 15.68
N PRO A 72 3.63 -14.09 15.71
CA PRO A 72 4.40 -14.36 14.49
C PRO A 72 3.89 -15.57 13.70
N ASN A 73 3.33 -16.57 14.39
CA ASN A 73 2.79 -17.77 13.75
C ASN A 73 1.58 -17.47 12.85
N LEU A 74 0.76 -16.46 13.19
CA LEU A 74 -0.35 -16.04 12.33
C LEU A 74 0.18 -15.42 11.03
N VAL A 75 1.23 -14.60 11.14
CA VAL A 75 1.87 -13.96 9.98
C VAL A 75 2.50 -14.99 9.04
N VAL A 76 3.28 -15.92 9.58
CA VAL A 76 3.99 -16.93 8.78
C VAL A 76 3.02 -17.90 8.13
N SER A 77 1.99 -18.34 8.86
CA SER A 77 1.04 -19.32 8.33
C SER A 77 0.07 -18.74 7.31
N LEU A 78 -0.16 -17.41 7.34
CA LEU A 78 -1.23 -16.73 6.60
C LEU A 78 -2.61 -17.40 6.78
N LYS A 79 -2.81 -18.08 7.91
CA LYS A 79 -4.08 -18.74 8.25
C LYS A 79 -4.94 -17.80 9.06
N SER A 80 -6.16 -17.62 8.59
CA SER A 80 -7.19 -16.84 9.24
C SER A 80 -8.55 -17.46 8.91
N ASP A 81 -9.39 -17.52 9.94
CA ASP A 81 -10.78 -17.98 9.88
C ASP A 81 -11.75 -16.82 9.63
N TYR A 82 -11.24 -15.58 9.51
CA TYR A 82 -12.06 -14.43 9.16
C TYR A 82 -12.52 -14.51 7.70
N SER A 83 -13.83 -14.39 7.49
CA SER A 83 -14.46 -14.36 6.18
C SER A 83 -14.60 -12.92 5.71
N LEU A 84 -13.88 -12.56 4.64
CA LEU A 84 -13.96 -11.23 4.04
C LEU A 84 -15.37 -10.98 3.46
N ASN A 85 -15.95 -9.83 3.77
CA ASN A 85 -17.18 -9.39 3.11
C ASN A 85 -16.92 -8.90 1.66
N GLU A 86 -17.97 -8.59 0.91
CA GLU A 86 -17.84 -8.17 -0.50
C GLU A 86 -16.93 -6.95 -0.70
N ARG A 87 -17.00 -5.95 0.19
CA ARG A 87 -16.16 -4.75 0.12
C ARG A 87 -14.70 -5.10 0.38
N GLU A 88 -14.43 -5.90 1.40
CA GLU A 88 -13.08 -6.33 1.76
C GLU A 88 -12.46 -7.21 0.67
N LEU A 89 -13.25 -8.07 0.03
CA LEU A 89 -12.83 -8.85 -1.14
C LEU A 89 -12.48 -7.96 -2.34
N LYS A 90 -13.25 -6.89 -2.59
CA LYS A 90 -12.91 -5.90 -3.62
C LYS A 90 -11.56 -5.23 -3.33
N ILE A 91 -11.31 -4.85 -2.07
CA ILE A 91 -10.03 -4.28 -1.67
C ILE A 91 -8.89 -5.28 -1.85
N GLN A 92 -9.06 -6.53 -1.42
CA GLN A 92 -8.06 -7.59 -1.64
C GLN A 92 -7.72 -7.77 -3.13
N LYS A 93 -8.73 -7.74 -4.01
CA LYS A 93 -8.53 -7.81 -5.47
C LYS A 93 -7.76 -6.61 -6.01
N LEU A 94 -8.07 -5.39 -5.55
CA LEU A 94 -7.34 -4.17 -5.92
C LEU A 94 -5.88 -4.22 -5.47
N LEU A 95 -5.63 -4.63 -4.22
CA LEU A 95 -4.26 -4.82 -3.72
C LEU A 95 -3.47 -5.79 -4.60
N LYS A 96 -4.09 -6.91 -4.99
CA LYS A 96 -3.46 -7.88 -5.89
C LYS A 96 -3.15 -7.27 -7.25
N LYS A 97 -4.19 -6.76 -7.92
CA LYS A 97 -4.16 -6.35 -9.33
C LYS A 97 -3.32 -5.10 -9.56
N GLU A 98 -3.54 -4.05 -8.76
CA GLU A 98 -2.96 -2.72 -9.02
C GLU A 98 -1.62 -2.51 -8.30
N ILE A 99 -1.36 -3.28 -7.23
CA ILE A 99 -0.16 -3.09 -6.41
C ILE A 99 0.79 -4.28 -6.55
N LEU A 100 0.37 -5.48 -6.15
CA LEU A 100 1.26 -6.63 -6.07
C LEU A 100 1.63 -7.22 -7.44
N SER A 101 0.78 -7.03 -8.45
CA SER A 101 1.06 -7.41 -9.84
C SER A 101 1.76 -6.31 -10.65
N ASN A 102 2.09 -5.17 -10.05
CA ASN A 102 2.83 -4.12 -10.74
C ASN A 102 4.30 -4.57 -10.96
N PRO A 103 4.84 -4.53 -12.20
CA PRO A 103 6.20 -4.99 -12.49
C PRO A 103 7.30 -4.29 -11.67
N ILE A 104 7.04 -3.09 -11.14
CA ILE A 104 7.98 -2.38 -10.28
C ILE A 104 8.29 -3.15 -8.98
N ILE A 105 7.36 -4.01 -8.51
CA ILE A 105 7.52 -4.81 -7.31
C ILE A 105 8.74 -5.74 -7.40
N ASP A 106 9.04 -6.28 -8.57
CA ASP A 106 10.11 -7.29 -8.71
C ASP A 106 11.50 -6.73 -8.37
N LYS A 107 11.71 -5.42 -8.56
CA LYS A 107 13.01 -4.77 -8.38
C LYS A 107 13.02 -3.67 -7.31
N HIS A 108 11.87 -3.07 -7.02
CA HIS A 108 11.76 -1.87 -6.20
C HIS A 108 10.59 -1.95 -5.21
N LYS A 109 10.25 -3.16 -4.75
CA LYS A 109 9.12 -3.39 -3.83
C LYS A 109 9.09 -2.41 -2.65
N SER A 110 10.22 -2.26 -1.96
CA SER A 110 10.29 -1.45 -0.74
C SER A 110 10.09 0.03 -1.02
N GLU A 111 10.83 0.57 -1.99
CA GLU A 111 10.74 1.97 -2.41
C GLU A 111 9.34 2.31 -2.95
N TYR A 112 8.75 1.40 -3.73
CA TYR A 112 7.42 1.58 -4.30
C TYR A 112 6.33 1.57 -3.22
N LEU A 113 6.37 0.62 -2.29
CA LEU A 113 5.38 0.56 -1.20
C LEU A 113 5.55 1.71 -0.21
N GLU A 114 6.78 2.17 0.04
CA GLU A 114 7.04 3.38 0.80
C GLU A 114 6.44 4.62 0.12
N ALA A 115 6.73 4.80 -1.18
CA ALA A 115 6.22 5.92 -1.96
C ALA A 115 4.69 5.92 -1.95
N LEU A 116 4.06 4.79 -2.30
CA LEU A 116 2.62 4.65 -2.36
C LEU A 116 1.94 4.90 -1.01
N GLY A 117 2.47 4.31 0.06
CA GLY A 117 1.95 4.56 1.41
C GLY A 117 2.06 6.03 1.82
N THR A 118 3.21 6.66 1.53
CA THR A 118 3.43 8.09 1.85
C THR A 118 2.49 8.99 1.05
N ILE A 119 2.30 8.72 -0.25
CA ILE A 119 1.38 9.47 -1.12
C ILE A 119 -0.04 9.39 -0.60
N LEU A 120 -0.53 8.19 -0.28
CA LEU A 120 -1.88 7.98 0.24
C LEU A 120 -2.08 8.69 1.58
N TYR A 121 -1.05 8.70 2.43
CA TYR A 121 -1.07 9.45 3.69
C TYR A 121 -1.16 10.95 3.47
N LEU A 122 -0.32 11.51 2.60
CA LEU A 122 -0.34 12.94 2.33
C LEU A 122 -1.65 13.38 1.67
N LYS A 123 -2.23 12.57 0.76
CA LYS A 123 -3.54 12.86 0.17
C LYS A 123 -4.67 12.84 1.21
N ASN A 124 -4.57 12.01 2.25
CA ASN A 124 -5.54 12.01 3.34
C ASN A 124 -5.36 13.22 4.27
N GLU A 125 -4.12 13.57 4.63
CA GLU A 125 -3.84 14.70 5.52
C GLU A 125 -4.04 16.07 4.85
N TYR A 126 -3.84 16.14 3.53
CA TYR A 126 -3.97 17.35 2.73
C TYR A 126 -4.90 17.10 1.54
N PRO A 127 -6.23 17.05 1.75
CA PRO A 127 -7.20 16.74 0.70
C PRO A 127 -7.18 17.71 -0.50
N ASP A 128 -6.77 18.95 -0.26
CA ASP A 128 -6.71 20.00 -1.28
C ASP A 128 -5.42 19.98 -2.11
N PHE A 129 -4.44 19.14 -1.75
CA PHE A 129 -3.18 19.06 -2.49
C PHE A 129 -3.37 18.39 -3.85
N MET A 130 -2.88 19.06 -4.88
CA MET A 130 -2.81 18.49 -6.22
C MET A 130 -1.66 17.48 -6.32
N ASP A 131 -1.64 16.71 -7.39
CA ASP A 131 -0.62 15.68 -7.61
C ASP A 131 0.81 16.24 -7.58
N ASP A 132 1.03 17.43 -8.13
CA ASP A 132 2.33 18.11 -8.11
C ASP A 132 2.74 18.54 -6.69
N ASP A 133 1.78 18.98 -5.86
CA ASP A 133 2.02 19.30 -4.46
C ASP A 133 2.39 18.05 -3.67
N ILE A 134 1.66 16.95 -3.89
CA ILE A 134 1.98 15.66 -3.28
C ILE A 134 3.36 15.17 -3.73
N PHE A 135 3.66 15.23 -5.03
CA PHE A 135 4.95 14.82 -5.57
C PHE A 135 6.10 15.62 -4.93
N ARG A 136 5.98 16.95 -4.91
CA ARG A 136 6.94 17.85 -4.26
C ARG A 136 7.10 17.52 -2.79
N LYS A 137 6.00 17.30 -2.07
CA LYS A 137 6.05 16.97 -0.64
C LYS A 137 6.72 15.63 -0.36
N VAL A 138 6.47 14.63 -1.20
CA VAL A 138 7.15 13.34 -1.10
C VAL A 138 8.63 13.51 -1.41
N LYS A 139 9.03 14.31 -2.40
CA LYS A 139 10.45 14.60 -2.68
C LYS A 139 11.16 15.30 -1.52
N GLU A 140 10.49 16.24 -0.85
CA GLU A 140 11.01 16.88 0.36
C GLU A 140 11.28 15.85 1.48
N LEU A 141 10.31 14.95 1.71
CA LEU A 141 10.39 13.96 2.79
C LEU A 141 11.29 12.77 2.45
N LYS A 142 11.38 12.42 1.17
CA LYS A 142 11.93 11.16 0.62
C LYS A 142 12.85 11.43 -0.54
N GLY A 143 13.77 12.38 -0.39
CA GLY A 143 14.68 12.81 -1.47
C GLY A 143 15.50 11.68 -2.11
N TYR A 144 15.71 10.57 -1.38
CA TYR A 144 16.39 9.37 -1.87
C TYR A 144 15.55 8.50 -2.83
N LEU A 145 14.22 8.68 -2.86
CA LEU A 145 13.37 7.95 -3.80
C LEU A 145 13.52 8.54 -5.20
N LYS A 146 13.69 7.65 -6.18
CA LYS A 146 13.81 7.99 -7.59
C LYS A 146 12.48 8.50 -8.12
N ASP A 147 12.52 9.54 -8.95
CA ASP A 147 11.32 10.18 -9.51
C ASP A 147 10.42 9.18 -10.24
N ARG A 148 11.01 8.26 -11.01
CA ARG A 148 10.27 7.17 -11.68
C ARG A 148 9.40 6.34 -10.72
N ILE A 149 9.88 6.08 -9.49
CA ILE A 149 9.17 5.29 -8.50
C ILE A 149 8.00 6.11 -7.94
N LEU A 150 8.22 7.41 -7.73
CA LEU A 150 7.18 8.32 -7.25
C LEU A 150 6.08 8.51 -8.29
N ILE A 151 6.43 8.68 -9.56
CA ILE A 151 5.46 8.79 -10.66
C ILE A 151 4.61 7.53 -10.73
N ILE A 152 5.23 6.35 -10.71
CA ILE A 152 4.50 5.07 -10.75
C ILE A 152 3.59 4.93 -9.51
N ALA A 153 4.09 5.26 -8.31
CA ALA A 153 3.30 5.21 -7.09
C ALA A 153 2.12 6.20 -7.10
N LEU A 154 2.31 7.41 -7.64
CA LEU A 154 1.27 8.42 -7.78
C LEU A 154 0.19 7.96 -8.77
N ASN A 155 0.59 7.38 -9.89
CA ASN A 155 -0.33 6.78 -10.87
C ASN A 155 -1.09 5.58 -10.29
N THR A 156 -0.45 4.75 -9.48
CA THR A 156 -1.15 3.70 -8.74
C THR A 156 -2.15 4.31 -7.75
N ALA A 157 -1.76 5.32 -6.97
CA ALA A 157 -2.68 5.98 -6.03
C ALA A 157 -3.89 6.59 -6.74
N LYS A 158 -3.70 7.18 -7.94
CA LYS A 158 -4.80 7.61 -8.81
C LYS A 158 -5.72 6.44 -9.15
N LYS A 159 -5.19 5.36 -9.74
CA LYS A 159 -5.97 4.16 -10.10
C LYS A 159 -6.77 3.60 -8.92
N LEU A 160 -6.20 3.64 -7.73
CA LEU A 160 -6.86 3.20 -6.49
C LEU A 160 -8.00 4.14 -6.04
N ASN A 161 -7.91 5.44 -6.32
CA ASN A 161 -8.95 6.43 -6.03
C ASN A 161 -10.06 6.48 -7.08
N PHE A 162 -9.74 6.15 -8.34
CA PHE A 162 -10.72 5.98 -9.39
C PHE A 162 -11.51 4.69 -9.16
N ARG A 163 -12.57 4.80 -8.34
CA ARG A 163 -13.66 3.81 -8.28
C ARG A 163 -14.11 3.49 -9.71
N ASP A 164 -14.54 2.26 -9.96
CA ASP A 164 -14.96 1.69 -11.26
C ASP A 164 -16.01 2.50 -12.08
N ASP A 165 -16.38 3.72 -11.66
CA ASP A 165 -17.33 4.61 -12.31
C ASP A 165 -16.68 5.66 -13.25
N PHE A 166 -15.34 5.80 -13.29
CA PHE A 166 -14.65 6.85 -14.09
C PHE A 166 -13.54 6.36 -15.04
N LEU A 167 -13.35 5.06 -15.18
CA LEU A 167 -12.49 4.53 -16.24
C LEU A 167 -13.21 4.63 -17.57
N ASN A 168 -12.81 5.57 -18.42
CA ASN A 168 -12.45 5.24 -19.82
C ASN A 168 -11.80 6.42 -20.54
N GLU A 169 -12.28 7.65 -20.42
CA GLU A 169 -11.86 8.67 -21.41
C GLU A 169 -10.59 9.43 -20.99
N LYS A 170 -10.56 10.03 -19.79
CA LYS A 170 -9.50 10.96 -19.42
C LYS A 170 -8.13 10.29 -19.16
N ILE A 171 -8.13 9.08 -18.63
CA ILE A 171 -6.89 8.31 -18.40
C ILE A 171 -6.35 7.75 -19.72
N GLN A 172 -7.23 7.39 -20.65
CA GLN A 172 -6.82 6.95 -21.98
C GLN A 172 -6.23 8.11 -22.78
N GLU A 173 -6.82 9.31 -22.68
CA GLU A 173 -6.24 10.54 -23.21
C GLU A 173 -4.89 10.88 -22.58
N GLU A 174 -4.75 10.81 -21.24
CA GLU A 174 -3.47 11.08 -20.59
C GLU A 174 -2.41 10.06 -21.06
N LEU A 175 -2.69 8.76 -21.05
CA LEU A 175 -1.74 7.73 -21.50
C LEU A 175 -1.34 7.89 -22.97
N GLU A 176 -2.29 8.20 -23.86
CA GLU A 176 -2.01 8.47 -25.27
C GLU A 176 -1.16 9.73 -25.49
N LEU A 177 -1.28 10.72 -24.62
CA LEU A 177 -0.45 11.93 -24.68
C LEU A 177 1.00 11.65 -24.27
N TRP A 178 1.22 10.74 -23.31
CA TRP A 178 2.57 10.33 -22.91
C TRP A 178 3.24 9.44 -23.96
N ASP A 179 2.50 8.49 -24.56
CA ASP A 179 3.05 7.63 -25.62
C ASP A 179 3.43 8.44 -26.87
N LYS A 180 2.68 9.50 -27.22
CA LYS A 180 3.02 10.41 -28.32
C LYS A 180 4.18 11.36 -28.03
N ALA A 181 4.58 11.52 -26.77
CA ALA A 181 5.68 12.37 -26.37
C ALA A 181 7.03 11.62 -26.31
N GLU A 182 7.00 10.28 -26.45
CA GLU A 182 8.19 9.42 -26.52
C GLU A 182 8.58 9.00 -27.96
N ASP A 183 7.82 9.42 -28.98
CA ASP A 183 8.14 9.35 -30.43
C ASP A 183 8.68 10.70 -30.97
#